data_AF-A0A5C5R7I5-F1
#
_entry.id   AF-A0A5C5R7I5-F1
#
_cell.length_a   1.000
_cell.length_b   1.000
_cell.length_c   1.000
_cell.angle_alpha   90.00
_cell.angle_beta   90.00
_cell.angle_gamma   90.00
#
_symmetry.space_group_name_H-M   'P 1'
#
loop_
_entity.id
_entity.type
_entity.pdbx_description
1 polymer ?
#
loop_
_entity_poly.entity_id
_entity_poly.type
_entity_poly.pdbx_seq_one_letter_code
_entity_poly.pdbx_strand_id
1 'polypeptide(L)'
;PSFSEDQIHRAILVGSLDQIGELGEEKFYSGANGRKFKIFPGSALYRKPPKWIMALEIVETSQVFARMNAAINPEWLESLAQHLLKREYTEPHWSKQQGQAAAYETVRLFNLAIIKNRIVSFGRIKPEVSRELLIREGLVEGEIQTRAPFYRINRKTILKVAEMEEKTRRR
;
A
#
# COMPACT_ATOMS: atom_id res chain seq x y z
N PRO A 1 19.68 13.41 -28.68
CA PRO A 1 19.15 12.99 -27.35
C PRO A 1 19.04 11.46 -27.25
N SER A 2 19.73 10.83 -26.30
CA SER A 2 19.52 9.42 -25.94
C SER A 2 18.38 9.34 -24.93
N PHE A 3 17.26 8.73 -25.30
CA PHE A 3 16.15 8.49 -24.38
C PHE A 3 16.36 7.15 -23.67
N SER A 4 16.09 7.11 -22.37
CA SER A 4 15.99 5.83 -21.66
C SER A 4 14.70 5.13 -22.05
N GLU A 5 14.75 3.80 -22.15
CA GLU A 5 13.57 2.94 -22.38
C GLU A 5 12.45 3.26 -21.37
N ASP A 6 12.80 3.43 -20.10
CA ASP A 6 11.84 3.79 -19.05
C ASP A 6 11.15 5.13 -19.30
N GLN A 7 11.85 6.12 -19.87
CA GLN A 7 11.25 7.42 -20.17
C GLN A 7 10.23 7.30 -21.30
N ILE A 8 10.55 6.50 -22.32
CA ILE A 8 9.63 6.23 -23.44
C ILE A 8 8.41 5.48 -22.91
N HIS A 9 8.60 4.45 -22.08
CA HIS A 9 7.49 3.69 -21.51
C HIS A 9 6.59 4.55 -20.63
N ARG A 10 7.17 5.39 -19.76
CA ARG A 10 6.39 6.31 -18.92
C ARG A 10 5.62 7.33 -19.74
N ALA A 11 6.18 7.83 -20.84
CA ALA A 11 5.50 8.78 -21.71
C ALA A 11 4.27 8.16 -22.41
N ILE A 12 4.41 6.92 -22.91
CA ILE A 12 3.30 6.18 -23.53
C ILE A 12 2.24 5.81 -22.49
N LEU A 13 2.66 5.38 -21.29
CA LEU A 13 1.78 4.91 -20.22
C LEU A 13 0.72 5.94 -19.80
N VAL A 14 1.01 7.24 -19.92
CA VAL A 14 0.03 8.31 -19.61
C VAL A 14 -1.25 8.19 -20.44
N GLY A 15 -1.14 7.75 -21.70
CA GLY A 15 -2.29 7.56 -22.59
C GLY A 15 -3.00 6.21 -22.46
N SER A 16 -2.39 5.26 -21.72
CA SER A 16 -2.80 3.85 -21.68
C SER A 16 -2.94 3.32 -20.25
N LEU A 17 -3.36 4.18 -19.32
CA LEU A 17 -3.50 3.83 -17.89
C LEU A 17 -4.50 2.69 -17.63
N ASP A 18 -5.48 2.47 -18.52
CA ASP A 18 -6.46 1.38 -18.45
C ASP A 18 -6.04 0.11 -19.21
N GLN A 19 -4.87 0.14 -19.88
CA GLN A 19 -4.32 -0.98 -20.64
C GLN A 19 -3.09 -1.59 -19.95
N ILE A 20 -3.12 -1.63 -18.62
CA ILE A 20 -2.11 -2.27 -17.79
C ILE A 20 -2.57 -3.64 -17.29
N GLY A 21 -1.63 -4.49 -16.91
CA GLY A 21 -1.97 -5.75 -16.25
C GLY A 21 -0.90 -6.29 -15.30
N GLU A 22 -1.35 -6.92 -14.22
CA GLU A 22 -0.53 -7.73 -13.31
C GLU A 22 -0.64 -9.22 -13.71
N LEU A 23 0.50 -9.88 -13.90
CA LEU A 23 0.57 -11.30 -14.19
C LEU A 23 0.04 -12.12 -13.00
N GLY A 24 -0.94 -12.98 -13.27
CA GLY A 24 -1.49 -13.97 -12.36
C GLY A 24 -1.21 -15.40 -12.83
N GLU A 25 -2.15 -16.29 -12.53
CA GLU A 25 -2.06 -17.71 -12.82
C GLU A 25 -2.23 -18.02 -14.31
N GLU A 26 -1.68 -19.17 -14.77
CA GLU A 26 -1.80 -19.66 -16.15
C GLU A 26 -1.44 -18.64 -17.25
N LYS A 27 -0.54 -17.71 -16.94
CA LYS A 27 -0.12 -16.60 -17.81
C LYS A 27 -1.23 -15.59 -18.15
N PHE A 28 -2.34 -15.57 -17.41
CA PHE A 28 -3.33 -14.51 -17.51
C PHE A 28 -2.87 -13.27 -16.76
N TYR A 29 -3.09 -12.12 -17.35
CA TYR A 29 -2.96 -10.82 -16.72
C TYR A 29 -4.31 -10.36 -16.23
N SER A 30 -4.35 -9.86 -15.00
CA SER A 30 -5.48 -9.10 -14.47
C SER A 30 -5.30 -7.65 -14.87
N GLY A 31 -6.23 -7.16 -15.69
CA GLY A 31 -6.24 -5.81 -16.23
C GLY A 31 -7.18 -4.86 -15.49
N ALA A 32 -7.14 -3.59 -15.89
CA ALA A 32 -8.08 -2.59 -15.43
C ALA A 32 -9.53 -2.98 -15.82
N ASN A 33 -10.48 -2.51 -15.01
CA ASN A 33 -11.91 -2.77 -15.13
C ASN A 33 -12.28 -4.26 -15.20
N GLY A 34 -11.51 -5.11 -14.52
CA GLY A 34 -11.78 -6.55 -14.41
C GLY A 34 -11.44 -7.39 -15.65
N ARG A 35 -10.83 -6.78 -16.67
CA ARG A 35 -10.41 -7.48 -17.89
C ARG A 35 -9.38 -8.57 -17.54
N LYS A 36 -9.45 -9.71 -18.21
CA LYS A 36 -8.40 -10.74 -18.18
C LYS A 36 -7.89 -10.98 -19.58
N PHE A 37 -6.58 -11.02 -19.76
CA PHE A 37 -5.97 -11.18 -21.08
C PHE A 37 -4.64 -11.92 -21.01
N LYS A 38 -4.15 -12.42 -22.14
CA LYS A 38 -2.81 -13.02 -22.27
C LYS A 38 -1.94 -12.19 -23.19
N ILE A 39 -0.62 -12.27 -23.05
CA ILE A 39 0.28 -11.74 -24.09
C ILE A 39 0.08 -12.55 -25.37
N PHE A 40 -0.05 -11.89 -26.52
CA PHE A 40 -0.15 -12.56 -27.81
C PHE A 40 1.07 -13.48 -28.07
N PRO A 41 0.90 -14.73 -28.56
CA PRO A 41 2.00 -15.69 -28.72
C PRO A 41 3.17 -15.23 -29.57
N GLY A 42 2.95 -14.35 -30.55
CA GLY A 42 4.00 -13.76 -31.38
C GLY A 42 4.80 -12.63 -30.74
N SER A 43 4.50 -12.25 -29.49
CA SER A 43 5.23 -11.22 -28.76
C SER A 43 6.59 -11.73 -28.27
N ALA A 44 7.61 -10.88 -28.31
CA ALA A 44 8.91 -11.16 -27.68
C ALA A 44 8.80 -11.44 -26.16
N LEU A 45 7.77 -10.89 -25.51
CA LEU A 45 7.52 -11.07 -24.07
C LEU A 45 6.75 -12.36 -23.74
N TYR A 46 6.27 -13.13 -24.74
CA TYR A 46 5.44 -14.32 -24.49
C TYR A 46 6.17 -15.45 -23.74
N ARG A 47 7.46 -15.63 -24.05
CA ARG A 47 8.28 -16.69 -23.45
C ARG A 47 8.63 -16.39 -21.99
N LYS A 48 8.92 -15.12 -21.68
CA LYS A 48 9.27 -14.64 -20.33
C LYS A 48 8.37 -13.44 -19.96
N PRO A 49 7.10 -13.69 -19.59
CA PRO A 49 6.14 -12.64 -19.30
C PRO A 49 6.58 -11.82 -18.06
N PRO A 50 6.69 -10.48 -18.16
CA PRO A 50 6.96 -9.62 -17.02
C PRO A 50 5.80 -9.62 -16.01
N LYS A 51 6.09 -9.34 -14.74
CA LYS A 51 5.04 -9.27 -13.70
C LYS A 51 4.01 -8.16 -14.00
N TRP A 52 4.46 -7.04 -14.52
CA TRP A 52 3.61 -5.91 -14.90
C TRP A 52 3.89 -5.50 -16.34
N ILE A 53 2.82 -5.28 -17.09
CA ILE A 53 2.93 -4.79 -18.47
C ILE A 53 1.95 -3.64 -18.70
N MET A 54 2.29 -2.81 -19.68
CA MET A 54 1.32 -2.02 -20.45
C MET A 54 1.17 -2.64 -21.84
N ALA A 55 -0.02 -2.51 -22.40
CA ALA A 55 -0.36 -2.86 -23.76
C ALA A 55 -0.83 -1.61 -24.50
N LEU A 56 -0.53 -1.52 -25.80
CA LEU A 56 -1.13 -0.48 -26.64
C LEU A 56 -2.53 -0.89 -27.11
N GLU A 57 -2.74 -2.20 -27.25
CA GLU A 57 -3.99 -2.77 -27.73
C GLU A 57 -4.33 -4.06 -26.97
N ILE A 58 -5.59 -4.18 -26.57
CA ILE A 58 -6.19 -5.41 -26.04
C ILE A 58 -7.30 -5.82 -27.00
N VAL A 59 -7.12 -6.95 -27.69
CA VAL A 59 -8.00 -7.40 -28.78
C VAL A 59 -8.60 -8.76 -28.44
N GLU A 60 -9.91 -8.88 -28.62
CA GLU A 60 -10.64 -10.14 -28.46
C GLU A 60 -10.74 -10.87 -29.81
N THR A 61 -10.21 -12.10 -29.85
CA THR A 61 -10.35 -12.99 -31.01
C THR A 61 -10.89 -14.35 -30.55
N SER A 62 -10.04 -15.39 -30.47
CA SER A 62 -10.39 -16.66 -29.80
C SER A 62 -10.26 -16.55 -28.28
N GLN A 63 -9.37 -15.68 -27.81
CA GLN A 63 -9.20 -15.24 -26.43
C GLN A 63 -8.86 -13.75 -26.47
N VAL A 64 -8.88 -13.09 -25.31
CA VAL A 64 -8.44 -11.70 -25.17
C VAL A 64 -6.92 -11.65 -25.12
N PHE A 65 -6.30 -10.99 -26.09
CA PHE A 65 -4.85 -10.87 -26.21
C PHE A 65 -4.38 -9.43 -26.16
N ALA A 66 -3.30 -9.20 -25.43
CA ALA A 66 -2.58 -7.93 -25.41
C ALA A 66 -1.46 -7.92 -26.47
N ARG A 67 -1.39 -6.84 -27.24
CA ARG A 67 -0.44 -6.61 -28.34
C ARG A 67 0.35 -5.33 -28.10
N MET A 68 1.55 -5.26 -28.69
CA MET A 68 2.50 -4.15 -28.50
C MET A 68 2.74 -3.86 -27.02
N ASN A 69 3.32 -4.87 -26.35
CA ASN A 69 3.46 -4.90 -24.90
C ASN A 69 4.83 -4.39 -24.47
N ALA A 70 4.88 -3.70 -23.33
CA ALA A 70 6.12 -3.29 -22.69
C ALA A 70 6.07 -3.60 -21.19
N ALA A 71 7.22 -3.96 -20.60
CA ALA A 71 7.35 -4.11 -19.16
C ALA A 71 7.30 -2.73 -18.49
N ILE A 72 6.60 -2.64 -17.35
CA ILE A 72 6.52 -1.39 -16.58
C ILE A 72 6.81 -1.64 -15.10
N ASN A 73 7.26 -0.60 -14.40
CA ASN A 73 7.24 -0.59 -12.94
C ASN A 73 5.89 -0.01 -12.45
N PRO A 74 5.13 -0.74 -11.59
CA PRO A 74 3.87 -0.24 -11.05
C PRO A 74 4.01 1.05 -10.23
N GLU A 75 5.18 1.36 -9.66
CA GLU A 75 5.43 2.61 -8.94
C GLU A 75 5.25 3.86 -9.81
N TRP A 76 5.48 3.73 -11.13
CA TRP A 76 5.26 4.85 -12.07
C TRP A 76 3.79 5.27 -12.07
N LEU A 77 2.87 4.30 -11.96
CA LEU A 77 1.43 4.54 -11.99
C LEU A 77 0.96 5.40 -10.82
N GLU A 78 1.60 5.30 -9.66
CA GLU A 78 1.25 6.16 -8.52
C GLU A 78 1.44 7.65 -8.85
N SER A 79 2.55 7.98 -9.53
CA SER A 79 2.83 9.36 -9.93
C SER A 79 1.99 9.83 -11.13
N LEU A 80 1.76 8.95 -12.10
CA LEU A 80 1.10 9.30 -13.36
C LEU A 80 -0.43 9.35 -13.25
N ALA A 81 -1.01 8.51 -12.39
CA ALA A 81 -2.46 8.30 -12.31
C ALA A 81 -3.07 8.86 -11.02
N GLN A 82 -2.43 9.81 -10.34
CA GLN A 82 -2.87 10.32 -9.02
C GLN A 82 -4.38 10.65 -8.94
N HIS A 83 -4.93 11.18 -10.02
CA HIS A 83 -6.34 11.57 -10.17
C HIS A 83 -7.33 10.38 -10.26
N LEU A 84 -6.83 9.16 -10.48
CA LEU A 84 -7.62 7.92 -10.59
C LEU A 84 -7.39 6.96 -9.41
N LEU A 85 -6.42 7.25 -8.54
CA LEU A 85 -6.06 6.34 -7.46
C LEU A 85 -7.10 6.34 -6.34
N LYS A 86 -7.45 5.14 -5.89
CA LYS A 86 -8.18 4.92 -4.65
C LYS A 86 -7.22 4.41 -3.58
N ARG A 87 -7.35 4.93 -2.36
CA ARG A 87 -6.50 4.55 -1.23
C ARG A 87 -7.37 3.91 -0.17
N GLU A 88 -6.97 2.72 0.25
CA GLU A 88 -7.61 1.94 1.30
C GLU A 88 -6.63 1.80 2.46
N TYR A 89 -7.11 2.01 3.69
CA TYR A 89 -6.30 1.93 4.89
C TYR A 89 -6.83 0.82 5.79
N THR A 90 -5.96 -0.09 6.21
CA THR A 90 -6.28 -1.25 7.05
C THR A 90 -5.36 -1.32 8.27
N GLU A 91 -5.83 -2.01 9.31
CA GLU A 91 -5.11 -2.27 10.56
C GLU A 91 -4.42 -1.04 11.17
N PRO A 92 -5.19 0.00 11.55
CA PRO A 92 -4.63 1.14 12.27
C PRO A 92 -4.13 0.68 13.64
N HIS A 93 -2.86 0.96 13.96
CA HIS A 93 -2.19 0.53 15.19
C HIS A 93 -1.13 1.54 15.65
N TRP A 94 -0.69 1.46 16.91
CA TRP A 94 0.44 2.23 17.40
C TRP A 94 1.77 1.58 17.01
N SER A 95 2.61 2.30 16.27
CA SER A 95 3.98 1.86 15.98
C SER A 95 4.91 2.28 17.12
N LYS A 96 5.30 1.33 17.98
CA LYS A 96 6.31 1.57 19.03
C LYS A 96 7.61 2.12 18.47
N GLN A 97 8.06 1.58 17.34
CA GLN A 97 9.32 1.97 16.71
C GLN A 97 9.29 3.42 16.19
N GLN A 98 8.18 3.84 15.58
CA GLN A 98 8.07 5.19 15.03
C GLN A 98 7.46 6.20 16.03
N GLY A 99 6.91 5.72 17.15
CA GLY A 99 6.25 6.56 18.15
C GLY A 99 5.03 7.29 17.61
N GLN A 100 4.30 6.68 16.67
CA GLN A 100 3.12 7.28 16.03
C GLN A 100 2.09 6.22 15.63
N ALA A 101 0.86 6.66 15.39
CA ALA A 101 -0.16 5.83 14.76
C ALA A 101 0.24 5.54 13.31
N ALA A 102 0.18 4.26 12.94
CA ALA A 102 0.48 3.75 11.60
C ALA A 102 -0.70 2.90 11.09
N ALA A 103 -0.76 2.73 9.78
CA ALA A 103 -1.72 1.84 9.12
C ALA A 103 -1.08 1.27 7.86
N TYR A 104 -1.64 0.17 7.34
CA TYR A 104 -1.30 -0.34 6.02
C TYR A 104 -2.15 0.36 4.97
N GLU A 105 -1.50 0.88 3.94
CA GLU A 105 -2.12 1.49 2.77
C GLU A 105 -2.05 0.54 1.58
N THR A 106 -3.19 0.34 0.95
CA THR A 106 -3.28 -0.27 -0.37
C THR A 106 -3.74 0.80 -1.37
N VAL A 107 -2.93 1.03 -2.40
CA VAL A 107 -3.24 1.98 -3.47
C VAL A 107 -3.73 1.20 -4.67
N ARG A 108 -4.94 1.53 -5.13
CA ARG A 108 -5.58 0.89 -6.27
C ARG A 108 -5.72 1.86 -7.43
N LEU A 109 -5.38 1.38 -8.61
CA LEU A 109 -5.74 2.01 -9.88
C LEU A 109 -6.81 1.13 -10.52
N PHE A 110 -8.02 1.66 -10.68
CA PHE A 110 -9.22 0.87 -11.00
C PHE A 110 -9.43 -0.27 -9.98
N ASN A 111 -9.45 -1.52 -10.43
CA ASN A 111 -9.53 -2.73 -9.62
C ASN A 111 -8.16 -3.33 -9.26
N LEU A 112 -7.06 -2.77 -9.76
CA LEU A 112 -5.72 -3.31 -9.57
C LEU A 112 -5.01 -2.66 -8.39
N ALA A 113 -4.51 -3.46 -7.46
CA ALA A 113 -3.68 -2.98 -6.36
C ALA A 113 -2.24 -2.80 -6.84
N ILE A 114 -1.85 -1.56 -7.15
CA ILE A 114 -0.52 -1.21 -7.64
C ILE A 114 0.51 -1.15 -6.50
N ILE A 115 0.07 -0.77 -5.30
CA ILE A 115 0.87 -0.78 -4.07
C ILE A 115 0.06 -1.52 -3.01
N LYS A 116 0.68 -2.52 -2.40
CA LYS A 116 0.05 -3.42 -1.42
C LYS A 116 0.74 -3.24 -0.08
N ASN A 117 -0.04 -3.01 0.98
CA ASN A 117 0.41 -2.97 2.38
C ASN A 117 1.59 -2.03 2.67
N ARG A 118 1.61 -0.82 2.08
CA ARG A 118 2.61 0.20 2.41
C ARG A 118 2.31 0.77 3.80
N ILE A 119 3.27 0.72 4.72
CA ILE A 119 3.10 1.34 6.04
C ILE A 119 3.11 2.86 5.86
N VAL A 120 2.09 3.54 6.39
CA VAL A 120 1.97 5.00 6.35
C VAL A 120 1.67 5.58 7.72
N SER A 121 2.11 6.82 7.94
CA SER A 121 1.73 7.59 9.13
C SER A 121 0.23 7.90 9.07
N PHE A 122 -0.53 7.37 10.03
CA PHE A 122 -1.98 7.47 10.03
C PHE A 122 -2.50 8.77 10.65
N GLY A 123 -1.63 9.48 11.38
CA GLY A 123 -1.97 10.72 12.08
C GLY A 123 -2.55 11.80 11.18
N ARG A 124 -2.00 11.97 9.97
CA ARG A 124 -2.50 12.96 8.99
C ARG A 124 -3.74 12.49 8.23
N ILE A 125 -3.99 11.19 8.20
CA ILE A 125 -5.06 10.56 7.42
C ILE A 125 -6.34 10.50 8.25
N LYS A 126 -6.26 9.97 9.48
CA LYS A 126 -7.37 9.96 10.45
C LYS A 126 -6.86 10.38 11.82
N PRO A 127 -6.85 11.70 12.12
CA PRO A 127 -6.38 12.23 13.39
C PRO A 127 -7.12 11.68 14.61
N GLU A 128 -8.43 11.47 14.50
CA GLU A 128 -9.26 10.99 15.62
C GLU A 128 -8.89 9.57 16.06
N VAL A 129 -8.85 8.62 15.11
CA VAL A 129 -8.41 7.24 15.38
C VAL A 129 -6.96 7.21 15.87
N SER A 130 -6.11 8.02 15.27
CA SER A 130 -4.70 8.11 15.68
C SER A 130 -4.53 8.62 17.11
N ARG A 131 -5.40 9.54 17.55
CA ARG A 131 -5.43 10.02 18.93
C ARG A 131 -5.88 8.93 19.88
N GLU A 132 -6.88 8.14 19.50
CA GLU A 132 -7.35 7.00 20.30
C GLU A 132 -6.24 5.96 20.50
N LEU A 133 -5.51 5.62 19.43
CA LEU A 133 -4.35 4.72 19.47
C LEU A 133 -3.22 5.27 20.36
N LEU A 134 -2.91 6.56 20.23
CA LEU A 134 -1.93 7.23 21.10
C LEU A 134 -2.32 7.11 22.58
N ILE A 135 -3.60 7.30 22.91
CA ILE A 135 -4.06 7.26 24.29
C ILE A 135 -4.05 5.83 24.82
N ARG A 136 -4.68 4.88 24.11
CA ARG A 136 -4.85 3.51 24.57
C ARG A 136 -3.53 2.73 24.54
N GLU A 137 -2.95 2.59 23.36
CA GLU A 137 -1.76 1.75 23.17
C GLU A 137 -0.50 2.53 23.57
N GLY A 138 -0.38 3.76 23.11
CA GLY A 138 0.78 4.60 23.42
C GLY A 138 0.92 4.88 24.92
N LEU A 139 -0.04 5.60 25.50
CA LEU A 139 0.05 6.14 26.87
C LEU A 139 -0.44 5.17 27.95
N VAL A 140 -1.56 4.48 27.75
CA VAL A 140 -2.16 3.63 28.79
C VAL A 140 -1.43 2.29 28.89
N GLU A 141 -1.27 1.56 27.79
CA GLU A 141 -0.53 0.29 27.74
C GLU A 141 0.98 0.52 27.89
N GLY A 142 1.47 1.70 27.50
CA GLY A 142 2.82 2.16 27.75
C GLY A 142 3.80 1.83 26.63
N GLU A 143 3.29 1.64 25.41
CA GLU A 143 4.09 1.41 24.21
C GLU A 143 4.79 2.68 23.72
N ILE A 144 4.44 3.85 24.23
CA ILE A 144 5.14 5.10 23.90
C ILE A 144 6.50 5.19 24.59
N GLN A 145 7.53 5.50 23.79
CA GLN A 145 8.85 5.88 24.31
C GLN A 145 8.95 7.41 24.37
N THR A 146 8.71 7.98 25.55
CA THR A 146 8.78 9.44 25.74
C THR A 146 9.54 9.81 27.01
N ARG A 147 10.24 10.95 26.95
CA ARG A 147 10.88 11.60 28.10
C ARG A 147 9.97 12.63 28.77
N ALA A 148 8.70 12.73 28.35
CA ALA A 148 7.78 13.72 28.86
C ALA A 148 7.56 13.59 30.38
N PRO A 149 7.73 14.67 31.17
CA PRO A 149 7.62 14.62 32.63
C PRO A 149 6.29 14.07 33.13
N PHE A 150 5.17 14.44 32.48
CA PHE A 150 3.83 14.00 32.87
C PHE A 150 3.70 12.47 32.81
N TYR A 151 4.26 11.84 31.79
CA TYR A 151 4.16 10.39 31.60
C TYR A 151 4.91 9.65 32.72
N ARG A 152 6.10 10.12 33.08
CA ARG A 152 6.87 9.58 34.22
C ARG A 152 6.14 9.74 35.55
N ILE A 153 5.50 10.89 35.78
CA ILE A 153 4.70 11.14 36.98
C ILE A 153 3.50 10.19 37.03
N ASN A 154 2.75 10.08 35.92
CA ASN A 154 1.60 9.19 35.83
C ASN A 154 1.97 7.72 36.11
N ARG A 155 3.07 7.22 35.51
CA ARG A 155 3.55 5.86 35.76
C ARG A 155 3.93 5.61 37.22
N LYS A 156 4.58 6.59 37.88
CA LYS A 156 4.89 6.49 39.33
C LYS A 156 3.61 6.43 40.18
N THR A 157 2.60 7.23 39.85
CA THR A 157 1.32 7.21 40.56
C THR A 157 0.61 5.87 40.40
N ILE A 158 0.56 5.32 39.18
CA ILE A 158 -0.05 4.00 38.91
C ILE A 158 0.66 2.90 39.72
N LEU A 159 1.99 2.88 39.75
CA LEU A 159 2.76 1.92 40.55
C LEU A 159 2.47 2.04 42.05
N LYS A 160 2.42 3.27 42.58
CA LYS A 160 2.08 3.52 43.98
C LYS A 160 0.69 2.99 44.34
N VAL A 161 -0.29 3.17 43.45
CA VAL A 161 -1.66 2.65 43.65
C VAL A 161 -1.66 1.12 43.65
N ALA A 162 -0.99 0.48 42.69
CA ALA A 162 -0.88 -0.98 42.63
C ALA A 162 -0.24 -1.58 43.91
N GLU A 163 0.83 -0.96 44.43
CA GLU A 163 1.46 -1.39 45.69
C GLU A 163 0.52 -1.26 46.91
N MET A 164 -0.32 -0.21 46.95
CA MET A 164 -1.30 -0.03 48.03
C MET A 164 -2.40 -1.09 47.96
N GLU A 165 -2.91 -1.39 46.75
CA GLU A 165 -3.93 -2.43 46.54
C GLU A 165 -3.43 -3.80 46.96
N GLU A 166 -2.18 -4.16 46.62
CA GLU A 166 -1.61 -5.46 46.98
C GLU A 166 -1.46 -5.63 48.50
N LYS A 167 -1.08 -4.56 49.22
CA LYS A 167 -1.01 -4.56 50.70
C LYS A 167 -2.39 -4.77 51.34
N THR A 168 -3.43 -4.16 50.78
CA THR A 168 -4.81 -4.34 51.27
C THR A 168 -5.34 -5.73 50.95
N ARG A 169 -5.00 -6.32 49.80
CA ARG A 169 -5.47 -7.65 49.37
C ARG A 169 -4.84 -8.81 50.15
N ARG A 170 -3.69 -8.58 50.79
CA ARG A 170 -2.96 -9.56 51.62
C ARG A 170 -3.40 -9.55 53.11
N ARG A 171 -4.28 -8.63 53.50
CA ARG A 171 -4.94 -8.59 54.82
C ARG A 171 -6.35 -9.16 54.71
#